data_AF-A0A6I3SG46-F1
#
_entry.id   AF-A0A6I3SG46-F1
#
_cell.length_a   1.000
_cell.length_b   1.000
_cell.length_c   1.000
_cell.angle_alpha   90.00
_cell.angle_beta   90.00
_cell.angle_gamma   90.00
#
_symmetry.space_group_name_H-M   'P 1'
#
loop_
_entity.id
_entity.type
_entity.pdbx_description
1 polymer ?
#
loop_
_entity_poly.entity_id
_entity_poly.type
_entity_poly.pdbx_seq_one_letter_code
_entity_poly.pdbx_strand_id
1 'polypeptide(L)'
;MFRHAFWNRTPMMNADTGGGAGGGTGSGQNQPSQTQPYAVFQSEADLKSRMDSAGAAKLESLARELGFTSVDEMKAAAKAQKEADDKTKSDLEKANERATRLENEKKAALETANRRLIDAEIKLAAHSAGFIDPADAVALVERTGIKLDDAGNITGVKEAVEALVKSKPHLAGKAGGVTIGGGSNPGAGQGPTPEEIGRQIAEARNRRSQPTAAGFNPWSQQGTAPANAGNTLQQLVDLLKGGR
;
A
#
# COMPACT_ATOMS: atom_id res chain seq x y z
N MET A 1 33.80 -6.37 -61.55
CA MET A 1 33.26 -7.75 -61.65
C MET A 1 31.75 -7.63 -61.80
N PHE A 2 31.25 -8.09 -62.96
CA PHE A 2 29.87 -8.45 -63.35
C PHE A 2 28.67 -7.58 -62.90
N ARG A 3 27.72 -7.13 -63.74
CA ARG A 3 27.53 -6.83 -65.18
C ARG A 3 26.05 -6.38 -65.30
N HIS A 4 25.79 -5.32 -66.09
CA HIS A 4 24.58 -4.95 -66.87
C HIS A 4 23.16 -5.25 -66.31
N ALA A 5 22.29 -4.24 -66.11
CA ALA A 5 21.47 -3.57 -67.13
C ALA A 5 20.73 -4.54 -68.07
N PHE A 6 19.40 -4.45 -68.19
CA PHE A 6 18.68 -4.24 -69.46
C PHE A 6 17.15 -4.19 -69.26
N TRP A 7 16.53 -3.25 -69.97
CA TRP A 7 15.11 -3.01 -70.08
C TRP A 7 14.49 -3.92 -71.16
N ASN A 8 13.20 -4.24 -71.01
CA ASN A 8 12.25 -4.76 -72.02
C ASN A 8 12.50 -6.15 -72.67
N ARG A 9 11.41 -6.95 -72.75
CA ARG A 9 10.71 -7.32 -74.01
C ARG A 9 9.92 -8.63 -73.83
N THR A 10 8.62 -8.56 -74.08
CA THR A 10 7.73 -9.70 -74.30
C THR A 10 8.20 -10.57 -75.46
N PRO A 11 7.85 -11.86 -75.44
CA PRO A 11 7.46 -12.56 -76.64
C PRO A 11 6.02 -13.08 -76.53
N MET A 12 5.20 -12.69 -77.50
CA MET A 12 4.07 -13.52 -77.92
C MET A 12 4.63 -14.72 -78.70
N MET A 13 4.08 -15.92 -78.48
CA MET A 13 3.86 -16.92 -79.53
C MET A 13 2.92 -18.04 -79.05
N ASN A 14 2.03 -18.39 -79.97
CA ASN A 14 0.88 -19.29 -79.92
C ASN A 14 1.29 -20.76 -80.19
N ALA A 15 0.29 -21.65 -80.12
CA ALA A 15 0.25 -23.07 -80.50
C ALA A 15 0.46 -24.03 -79.30
N ASP A 16 -0.31 -25.10 -79.08
CA ASP A 16 -1.26 -25.80 -79.94
C ASP A 16 -2.07 -26.82 -79.09
N THR A 17 -3.24 -27.20 -79.63
CA THR A 17 -3.92 -28.51 -79.53
C THR A 17 -4.58 -29.05 -78.24
N GLY A 18 -5.90 -29.28 -78.34
CA GLY A 18 -6.69 -30.31 -77.63
C GLY A 18 -7.82 -29.73 -76.76
N GLY A 19 -9.11 -29.78 -77.10
CA GLY A 19 -9.87 -30.80 -77.82
C GLY A 19 -10.86 -31.45 -76.85
N GLY A 20 -12.07 -30.89 -76.70
CA GLY A 20 -13.11 -31.41 -75.80
C GLY A 20 -14.49 -30.81 -76.08
N ALA A 21 -15.21 -31.45 -77.01
CA ALA A 21 -16.65 -31.31 -77.24
C ALA A 21 -17.45 -31.75 -75.98
N GLY A 22 -18.68 -31.33 -75.69
CA GLY A 22 -19.70 -30.56 -76.39
C GLY A 22 -21.03 -30.79 -75.65
N GLY A 23 -22.00 -29.87 -75.79
CA GLY A 23 -23.38 -30.11 -75.37
C GLY A 23 -24.10 -28.85 -74.87
N GLY A 24 -24.88 -28.22 -75.76
CA GLY A 24 -25.71 -27.07 -75.40
C GLY A 24 -26.31 -26.39 -76.61
N THR A 25 -27.25 -27.05 -77.28
CA THR A 25 -28.01 -26.54 -78.42
C THR A 25 -28.92 -25.39 -77.96
N GLY A 26 -28.62 -24.17 -78.39
CA GLY A 26 -29.42 -22.98 -78.16
C GLY A 26 -29.28 -22.02 -79.33
N SER A 27 -30.26 -22.04 -80.22
CA SER A 27 -30.40 -21.22 -81.41
C SER A 27 -30.51 -19.72 -81.10
N GLY A 28 -29.85 -18.87 -81.91
CA GLY A 28 -30.49 -17.64 -82.37
C GLY A 28 -29.76 -16.31 -82.11
N GLN A 29 -29.02 -15.88 -83.13
CA GLN A 29 -28.91 -14.52 -83.66
C GLN A 29 -27.90 -13.50 -83.08
N ASN A 30 -27.42 -12.73 -84.05
CA ASN A 30 -26.19 -11.97 -84.15
C ASN A 30 -26.33 -10.55 -83.55
N GLN A 31 -25.21 -10.05 -83.04
CA GLN A 31 -25.00 -8.77 -82.34
C GLN A 31 -25.40 -7.51 -83.16
N PRO A 32 -25.56 -6.37 -82.47
CA PRO A 32 -24.57 -5.32 -82.73
C PRO A 32 -23.83 -4.89 -81.46
N SER A 33 -22.53 -4.73 -81.62
CA SER A 33 -21.57 -4.26 -80.62
C SER A 33 -21.94 -2.86 -80.10
N GLN A 34 -22.32 -2.78 -78.83
CA GLN A 34 -21.99 -1.62 -78.01
C GLN A 34 -21.06 -2.10 -76.92
N THR A 35 -19.86 -1.54 -76.89
CA THR A 35 -18.88 -1.68 -75.80
C THR A 35 -19.51 -1.11 -74.54
N GLN A 36 -20.31 -1.91 -73.84
CA GLN A 36 -20.79 -1.59 -72.51
C GLN A 36 -19.56 -1.56 -71.60
N PRO A 37 -19.37 -0.50 -70.80
CA PRO A 37 -18.26 -0.46 -69.85
C PRO A 37 -18.39 -1.66 -68.90
N TYR A 38 -17.26 -2.27 -68.58
CA TYR A 38 -17.11 -3.58 -67.92
C TYR A 38 -17.67 -3.67 -66.49
N ALA A 39 -18.39 -2.65 -66.01
CA ALA A 39 -19.29 -2.73 -64.87
C ALA A 39 -20.23 -1.52 -64.89
N VAL A 40 -21.44 -1.67 -65.42
CA VAL A 40 -22.52 -0.70 -65.16
C VAL A 40 -23.26 -1.19 -63.93
N PHE A 41 -23.09 -0.50 -62.81
CA PHE A 41 -23.92 -0.73 -61.63
C PHE A 41 -25.25 0.00 -61.84
N GLN A 42 -26.35 -0.75 -61.87
CA GLN A 42 -27.67 -0.16 -62.11
C GLN A 42 -28.14 0.69 -60.93
N SER A 43 -27.59 0.45 -59.73
CA SER A 43 -27.86 1.21 -58.52
C SER A 43 -26.70 1.11 -57.52
N GLU A 44 -26.65 2.04 -56.57
CA GLU A 44 -25.75 1.97 -55.40
C GLU A 44 -26.01 0.70 -54.57
N ALA A 45 -27.25 0.21 -54.55
CA ALA A 45 -27.63 -1.02 -53.87
C ALA A 45 -27.02 -2.28 -54.52
N ASP A 46 -26.96 -2.35 -55.86
CA ASP A 46 -26.33 -3.46 -56.58
C ASP A 46 -24.81 -3.50 -56.38
N LEU A 47 -24.18 -2.32 -56.36
CA LEU A 47 -22.76 -2.19 -56.03
C LEU A 47 -22.49 -2.70 -54.61
N LYS A 48 -23.29 -2.26 -53.64
CA LYS A 48 -23.14 -2.63 -52.23
C LYS A 48 -23.37 -4.14 -52.01
N SER A 49 -24.40 -4.71 -52.62
CA SER A 49 -24.69 -6.15 -52.53
C SER A 49 -23.56 -7.02 -53.10
N ARG A 50 -22.97 -6.61 -54.23
CA ARG A 50 -21.79 -7.29 -54.82
C ARG A 50 -20.54 -7.12 -53.97
N MET A 51 -20.34 -5.95 -53.37
CA MET A 51 -19.23 -5.69 -52.45
C MET A 51 -19.36 -6.49 -51.15
N ASP A 52 -20.58 -6.57 -50.59
CA ASP A 52 -20.87 -7.33 -49.38
C ASP A 52 -20.69 -8.84 -49.61
N SER A 53 -21.13 -9.36 -50.75
CA SER A 53 -20.93 -10.78 -51.13
C SER A 53 -19.47 -11.11 -51.46
N ALA A 54 -18.76 -10.23 -52.18
CA ALA A 54 -17.33 -10.39 -52.44
C ALA A 54 -16.49 -10.26 -51.14
N GLY A 55 -16.90 -9.38 -50.23
CA GLY A 55 -16.32 -9.21 -48.90
C GLY A 55 -16.58 -10.43 -48.01
N ALA A 56 -17.80 -10.97 -48.02
CA ALA A 56 -18.17 -12.18 -47.30
C ALA A 56 -17.36 -13.40 -47.78
N ALA A 57 -17.22 -13.59 -49.09
CA ALA A 57 -16.41 -14.68 -49.66
C ALA A 57 -14.93 -14.58 -49.23
N LYS A 58 -14.36 -13.36 -49.21
CA LYS A 58 -13.01 -13.13 -48.68
C LYS A 58 -12.90 -13.44 -47.18
N LEU A 59 -13.85 -12.96 -46.38
CA LEU A 59 -13.87 -13.22 -44.94
C LEU A 59 -14.01 -14.72 -44.63
N GLU A 60 -14.79 -15.44 -45.43
CA GLU A 60 -14.95 -16.88 -45.26
C GLU A 60 -13.69 -17.66 -45.67
N SER A 61 -12.99 -17.23 -46.73
CA SER A 61 -11.68 -17.80 -47.07
C SER A 61 -10.63 -17.55 -45.98
N LEU A 62 -10.62 -16.36 -45.40
CA LEU A 62 -9.77 -16.00 -44.27
C LEU A 62 -10.12 -16.80 -43.01
N ALA A 63 -11.41 -17.03 -42.75
CA ALA A 63 -11.85 -17.88 -41.64
C ALA A 63 -11.27 -19.28 -41.76
N ARG A 64 -11.39 -19.89 -42.93
CA ARG A 64 -10.87 -21.23 -43.20
C ARG A 64 -9.35 -21.29 -43.15
N GLU A 65 -8.66 -20.27 -43.67
CA GLU A 65 -7.19 -20.16 -43.61
C GLU A 65 -6.68 -20.05 -42.16
N LEU A 66 -7.40 -19.31 -41.31
CA LEU A 66 -7.12 -19.17 -39.88
C LEU A 66 -7.63 -20.37 -39.04
N GLY A 67 -8.25 -21.37 -39.68
CA GLY A 67 -8.73 -22.60 -39.03
C GLY A 67 -10.10 -22.48 -38.34
N PHE A 68 -10.85 -21.40 -38.57
CA PHE A 68 -12.23 -21.24 -38.09
C PHE A 68 -13.22 -21.87 -39.07
N THR A 69 -14.31 -22.44 -38.55
CA THR A 69 -15.31 -23.11 -39.40
C THR A 69 -16.29 -22.13 -40.04
N SER A 70 -16.41 -20.91 -39.50
CA SER A 70 -17.28 -19.87 -40.04
C SER A 70 -16.77 -18.45 -39.71
N VAL A 71 -17.30 -17.47 -40.45
CA VAL A 71 -17.07 -16.04 -40.17
C VAL A 71 -17.65 -15.64 -38.81
N ASP A 72 -18.71 -16.30 -38.34
CA ASP A 72 -19.32 -16.02 -37.05
C ASP A 72 -18.46 -16.51 -35.88
N GLU A 73 -17.81 -17.68 -36.01
CA GLU A 73 -16.82 -18.14 -35.04
C GLU A 73 -15.60 -17.21 -34.96
N MET A 74 -15.11 -16.74 -36.11
CA MET A 74 -14.01 -15.78 -36.16
C MET A 74 -14.39 -14.47 -35.44
N LYS A 75 -15.60 -13.95 -35.68
CA LYS A 75 -16.11 -12.76 -35.01
C LYS A 75 -16.30 -12.98 -33.50
N ALA A 76 -16.81 -14.14 -33.11
CA ALA A 76 -16.98 -14.50 -31.70
C ALA A 76 -15.64 -14.61 -30.98
N ALA A 77 -14.64 -15.25 -31.59
CA ALA A 77 -13.28 -15.34 -31.05
C ALA A 77 -12.62 -13.97 -30.93
N ALA A 78 -12.74 -13.11 -31.96
CA ALA A 78 -12.21 -11.75 -31.92
C ALA A 78 -12.89 -10.90 -30.83
N LYS A 79 -14.19 -11.08 -30.61
CA LYS A 79 -14.93 -10.41 -29.54
C LYS A 79 -14.51 -10.90 -28.16
N ALA A 80 -14.39 -12.22 -27.98
CA ALA A 80 -13.93 -12.83 -26.73
C ALA A 80 -12.49 -12.40 -26.40
N GLN A 81 -11.60 -12.32 -27.40
CA GLN A 81 -10.24 -11.82 -27.21
C GLN A 81 -10.23 -10.36 -26.80
N LYS A 82 -11.04 -9.49 -27.44
CA LYS A 82 -11.16 -8.08 -27.02
C LYS A 82 -11.67 -7.95 -25.59
N GLU A 83 -12.69 -8.73 -25.21
CA GLU A 83 -13.22 -8.72 -23.84
C GLU A 83 -12.19 -9.24 -22.82
N ALA A 84 -11.38 -10.25 -23.18
CA ALA A 84 -10.30 -10.75 -22.35
C ALA A 84 -9.15 -9.73 -22.21
N ASP A 85 -8.78 -9.07 -23.31
CA ASP A 85 -7.76 -8.03 -23.34
C ASP A 85 -8.20 -6.82 -22.49
N ASP A 86 -9.47 -6.41 -22.59
CA ASP A 86 -10.01 -5.27 -21.83
C ASP A 86 -10.11 -5.59 -20.33
N LYS A 87 -10.50 -6.83 -19.97
CA LYS A 87 -10.44 -7.30 -18.57
C LYS A 87 -9.01 -7.34 -18.05
N THR A 88 -8.08 -7.89 -18.84
CA THR A 88 -6.67 -8.00 -18.47
C THR A 88 -6.03 -6.63 -18.30
N LYS A 89 -6.32 -5.67 -19.19
CA LYS A 89 -5.88 -4.28 -19.05
C LYS A 89 -6.42 -3.68 -17.75
N SER A 90 -7.70 -3.86 -17.44
CA SER A 90 -8.30 -3.36 -16.20
C SER A 90 -7.66 -3.96 -14.94
N ASP A 91 -7.36 -5.25 -14.95
CA ASP A 91 -6.70 -5.91 -13.82
C ASP A 91 -5.23 -5.50 -13.68
N LEU A 92 -4.53 -5.30 -14.80
CA LEU A 92 -3.16 -4.81 -14.84
C LEU A 92 -3.08 -3.36 -14.34
N GLU A 93 -4.01 -2.50 -14.74
CA GLU A 93 -4.11 -1.12 -14.24
C GLU A 93 -4.32 -1.09 -12.71
N LYS A 94 -5.26 -1.90 -12.19
CA LYS A 94 -5.49 -2.03 -10.75
C LYS A 94 -4.25 -2.57 -10.03
N ALA A 95 -3.54 -3.53 -10.62
CA ALA A 95 -2.32 -4.09 -10.04
C ALA A 95 -1.21 -3.04 -9.99
N ASN A 96 -1.03 -2.25 -11.05
CA ASN A 96 -0.05 -1.17 -11.11
C ASN A 96 -0.38 -0.05 -10.12
N GLU A 97 -1.65 0.32 -9.99
CA GLU A 97 -2.07 1.33 -9.02
C GLU A 97 -1.82 0.87 -7.58
N ARG A 98 -2.11 -0.41 -7.28
CA ARG A 98 -1.76 -1.01 -5.98
C ARG A 98 -0.25 -1.06 -5.75
N ALA A 99 0.54 -1.45 -6.74
CA ALA A 99 1.99 -1.49 -6.64
C ALA A 99 2.57 -0.09 -6.38
N THR A 100 2.15 0.90 -7.15
CA THR A 100 2.57 2.31 -7.00
C THR A 100 2.19 2.85 -5.62
N ARG A 101 0.96 2.56 -5.16
CA ARG A 101 0.51 2.95 -3.83
C ARG A 101 1.36 2.30 -2.73
N LEU A 102 1.60 1.00 -2.79
CA LEU A 102 2.42 0.29 -1.81
C LEU A 102 3.88 0.76 -1.83
N GLU A 103 4.43 1.06 -3.00
CA GLU A 103 5.77 1.63 -3.12
C GLU A 103 5.85 3.02 -2.49
N ASN A 104 4.85 3.87 -2.70
CA ASN A 104 4.78 5.19 -2.10
C ASN A 104 4.60 5.11 -0.57
N GLU A 105 3.71 4.23 -0.10
CA GLU A 105 3.53 3.96 1.34
C GLU A 105 4.83 3.44 1.98
N LYS A 106 5.53 2.51 1.31
CA LYS A 106 6.83 2.01 1.76
C LYS A 106 7.88 3.12 1.82
N LYS A 107 8.00 3.94 0.76
CA LYS A 107 8.95 5.06 0.73
C LYS A 107 8.66 6.07 1.84
N ALA A 108 7.39 6.45 2.04
CA ALA A 108 6.99 7.37 3.10
C ALA A 108 7.24 6.81 4.51
N ALA A 109 7.01 5.51 4.71
CA ALA A 109 7.30 4.82 5.96
C ALA A 109 8.81 4.77 6.24
N LEU A 110 9.61 4.42 5.23
CA LEU A 110 11.08 4.41 5.34
C LEU A 110 11.63 5.80 5.61
N GLU A 111 11.16 6.83 4.91
CA GLU A 111 11.58 8.21 5.14
C GLU A 111 11.23 8.67 6.57
N THR A 112 10.05 8.31 7.06
CA THR A 112 9.64 8.62 8.44
C THR A 112 10.48 7.88 9.47
N ALA A 113 10.81 6.61 9.23
CA ALA A 113 11.69 5.84 10.10
C ALA A 113 13.12 6.43 10.11
N ASN A 114 13.68 6.72 8.94
CA ASN A 114 15.01 7.30 8.78
C ASN A 114 15.11 8.67 9.46
N ARG A 115 14.09 9.53 9.28
CA ARG A 115 14.01 10.83 9.97
C ARG A 115 14.01 10.64 11.49
N ARG A 116 13.19 9.73 12.02
CA ARG A 116 13.15 9.45 13.46
C ARG A 116 14.48 8.92 14.01
N LEU A 117 15.17 8.07 13.25
CA LEU A 117 16.50 7.56 13.62
C LEU A 117 17.51 8.69 13.70
N ILE A 118 17.57 9.53 12.65
CA ILE A 118 18.45 10.70 12.61
C ILE A 118 18.14 11.66 13.75
N ASP A 119 16.87 11.98 13.99
CA ASP A 119 16.45 12.88 15.06
C ASP A 119 16.80 12.32 16.45
N ALA A 120 16.71 11.00 16.65
CA ALA A 120 17.10 10.36 17.89
C ALA A 120 18.62 10.44 18.12
N GLU A 121 19.41 10.19 17.08
CA GLU A 121 20.87 10.30 17.15
C GLU A 121 21.33 11.74 17.42
N ILE A 122 20.69 12.73 16.79
CA ILE A 122 20.94 14.15 17.06
C ILE A 122 20.63 14.48 18.52
N LYS A 123 19.51 14.00 19.07
CA LYS A 123 19.19 14.21 20.49
C LYS A 123 20.23 13.58 21.42
N LEU A 124 20.71 12.39 21.09
CA LEU A 124 21.74 11.70 21.87
C LEU A 124 23.07 12.46 21.84
N ALA A 125 23.50 12.91 20.66
CA ALA A 125 24.68 13.73 20.49
C ALA A 125 24.55 15.09 21.19
N ALA A 126 23.40 15.74 21.09
CA ALA A 126 23.10 17.00 21.77
C ALA A 126 23.10 16.85 23.30
N HIS A 127 22.53 15.75 23.82
CA HIS A 127 22.60 15.43 25.24
C HIS A 127 24.06 15.26 25.69
N SER A 128 24.86 14.51 24.92
CA SER A 128 26.28 14.31 25.19
C SER A 128 27.09 15.61 25.12
N ALA A 129 26.68 16.56 24.28
CA ALA A 129 27.27 17.89 24.15
C ALA A 129 26.77 18.90 25.21
N GLY A 130 25.86 18.50 26.11
CA GLY A 130 25.38 19.33 27.21
C GLY A 130 24.32 20.37 26.81
N PHE A 131 23.52 20.08 25.79
CA PHE A 131 22.37 20.91 25.43
C PHE A 131 21.37 21.02 26.59
N ILE A 132 20.83 22.22 26.78
CA ILE A 132 19.75 22.50 27.75
C ILE A 132 18.47 21.77 27.33
N ASP A 133 18.12 21.88 26.05
CA ASP A 133 17.04 21.11 25.42
C ASP A 133 17.57 20.38 24.17
N PRO A 134 17.68 19.04 24.20
CA PRO A 134 18.07 18.25 23.04
C PRO A 134 17.10 18.36 21.85
N ALA A 135 15.85 18.77 22.06
CA ALA A 135 14.88 18.97 20.99
C ALA A 135 15.23 20.19 20.12
N ASP A 136 15.79 21.25 20.71
CA ASP A 136 16.25 22.43 19.98
C ASP A 136 17.37 22.09 19.00
N ALA A 137 18.22 21.12 19.35
CA ALA A 137 19.25 20.63 18.45
C ALA A 137 18.64 20.03 17.18
N VAL A 138 17.56 19.24 17.28
CA VAL A 138 16.89 18.63 16.11
C VAL A 138 16.30 19.68 15.17
N ALA A 139 15.79 20.78 15.73
CA ALA A 139 15.19 21.88 14.98
C ALA A 139 16.23 22.77 14.29
N LEU A 140 17.41 22.94 14.90
CA LEU A 140 18.41 23.92 14.47
C LEU A 140 19.67 23.32 13.81
N VAL A 141 19.85 22.00 13.89
CA VAL A 141 21.04 21.35 13.31
C VAL A 141 21.03 21.42 11.79
N GLU A 142 22.21 21.67 11.25
CA GLU A 142 22.47 21.62 9.82
C GLU A 142 22.56 20.15 9.39
N ARG A 143 21.73 19.74 8.42
CA ARG A 143 21.56 18.32 8.03
C ARG A 143 22.34 17.92 6.77
N THR A 144 23.06 18.83 6.09
CA THR A 144 23.64 18.51 4.76
C THR A 144 24.78 17.50 4.83
N GLY A 145 25.45 17.40 5.99
CA GLY A 145 26.50 16.41 6.24
C GLY A 145 26.01 15.07 6.81
N ILE A 146 24.75 14.97 7.23
CA ILE A 146 24.23 13.79 7.95
C ILE A 146 23.80 12.73 6.95
N LYS A 147 24.41 11.54 7.07
CA LYS A 147 24.10 10.40 6.19
C LYS A 147 23.74 9.17 7.01
N LEU A 148 22.69 8.48 6.56
CA LEU A 148 22.29 7.17 7.03
C LEU A 148 22.72 6.15 5.96
N ASP A 149 23.48 5.13 6.36
CA ASP A 149 23.85 4.02 5.46
C ASP A 149 22.76 2.93 5.44
N ASP A 150 22.91 1.97 4.53
CA ASP A 150 21.98 0.85 4.38
C ASP A 150 21.99 -0.12 5.58
N ALA A 151 23.01 -0.06 6.43
CA ALA A 151 23.12 -0.84 7.66
C ALA A 151 22.46 -0.15 8.87
N GLY A 152 21.97 1.08 8.71
CA GLY A 152 21.34 1.86 9.77
C GLY A 152 22.32 2.68 10.60
N ASN A 153 23.59 2.80 10.20
CA ASN A 153 24.55 3.67 10.87
C ASN A 153 24.43 5.10 10.37
N ILE A 154 24.57 6.05 11.29
CA ILE A 154 24.49 7.47 11.01
C ILE A 154 25.87 8.11 11.17
N THR A 155 26.28 8.91 10.18
CA THR A 155 27.55 9.65 10.17
C THR A 155 27.31 11.14 10.07
N GLY A 156 28.25 11.96 10.57
CA GLY A 156 28.19 13.43 10.46
C GLY A 156 27.37 14.15 11.54
N VAL A 157 26.62 13.42 12.39
CA VAL A 157 25.78 14.03 13.43
C VAL A 157 26.61 14.73 14.49
N LYS A 158 27.70 14.12 14.94
CA LYS A 158 28.54 14.67 16.01
C LYS A 158 29.16 15.99 15.59
N GLU A 159 29.70 16.04 14.38
CA GLU A 159 30.33 17.22 13.80
C GLU A 159 29.30 18.34 13.62
N ALA A 160 28.08 18.02 13.18
CA ALA A 160 26.99 18.97 13.01
C ALA A 160 26.52 19.56 14.36
N VAL A 161 26.39 18.73 15.40
CA VAL A 161 26.01 19.19 16.75
C VAL A 161 27.12 20.05 17.37
N GLU A 162 28.38 19.68 17.23
CA GLU A 162 29.51 20.49 17.71
C GLU A 162 29.60 21.85 16.99
N ALA A 163 29.35 21.87 15.67
CA ALA A 163 29.26 23.12 14.91
C ALA A 163 28.08 23.98 15.40
N LEU A 164 26.95 23.36 15.73
CA LEU A 164 25.79 24.05 16.28
C LEU A 164 26.12 24.72 17.63
N VAL A 165 26.78 24.01 18.55
CA VAL A 165 27.23 24.59 19.84
C VAL A 165 28.14 25.80 19.63
N LYS A 166 29.10 25.70 18.70
CA LYS A 166 30.01 26.82 18.39
C LYS A 166 29.26 28.04 17.84
N SER A 167 28.26 27.81 16.98
CA SER A 167 27.45 28.88 16.40
C SER A 167 26.45 29.50 17.38
N LYS A 168 25.92 28.69 18.30
CA LYS A 168 24.89 29.07 19.27
C LYS A 168 25.25 28.53 20.66
N PRO A 169 26.24 29.14 21.34
CA PRO A 169 26.72 28.64 22.63
C PRO A 169 25.64 28.63 23.72
N HIS A 170 24.64 29.50 23.63
CA HIS A 170 23.54 29.59 24.59
C HIS A 170 22.64 28.34 24.63
N LEU A 171 22.72 27.45 23.64
CA LEU A 171 21.95 26.19 23.63
C LEU A 171 22.58 25.12 24.52
N ALA A 172 23.89 25.24 24.83
CA ALA A 172 24.64 24.30 25.65
C ALA A 172 25.06 24.95 26.97
N GLY A 173 24.80 24.25 28.08
CA GLY A 173 25.08 24.76 29.41
C GLY A 173 24.16 24.17 30.45
N LYS A 174 24.42 24.45 31.74
CA LYS A 174 23.46 24.11 32.78
C LYS A 174 22.22 24.97 32.57
N ALA A 175 21.11 24.32 32.20
CA ALA A 175 19.79 24.84 32.55
C ALA A 175 19.88 25.23 34.02
N GLY A 176 19.68 26.50 34.34
CA GLY A 176 19.65 26.95 35.73
C GLY A 176 18.65 26.05 36.44
N GLY A 177 19.16 25.14 37.27
CA GLY A 177 18.33 24.17 37.95
C GLY A 177 17.39 24.95 38.84
N VAL A 178 16.17 25.18 38.39
CA VAL A 178 15.09 25.50 39.31
C VAL A 178 14.91 24.21 40.08
N THR A 179 15.53 24.13 41.25
CA THR A 179 15.20 23.13 42.27
C THR A 179 13.75 23.30 42.65
N ILE A 180 12.85 22.70 41.88
CA ILE A 180 11.46 22.51 42.29
C ILE A 180 11.50 21.43 43.35
N GLY A 181 11.35 21.84 44.61
CA GLY A 181 11.57 21.00 45.79
C GLY A 181 12.91 21.22 46.47
N GLY A 182 13.40 22.46 46.55
CA GLY A 182 14.37 22.82 47.60
C GLY A 182 13.78 22.38 48.94
N GLY A 183 14.40 21.36 49.56
CA GLY A 183 13.84 20.73 50.75
C GLY A 183 13.55 21.76 51.83
N SER A 184 12.29 21.89 52.22
CA SER A 184 11.81 22.73 53.32
C SER A 184 12.30 22.28 54.70
N ASN A 185 13.38 21.51 54.76
CA ASN A 185 13.93 21.05 56.02
C ASN A 185 14.58 22.27 56.69
N PRO A 186 14.12 22.70 57.89
CA PRO A 186 14.77 23.78 58.60
C PRO A 186 16.24 23.40 58.82
N GLY A 187 17.12 24.39 58.70
CA GLY A 187 18.57 24.21 58.65
C GLY A 187 19.10 23.36 59.80
N ALA A 188 20.31 22.84 59.59
CA ALA A 188 21.08 22.02 60.54
C ALA A 188 21.30 22.73 61.89
N GLY A 189 20.25 22.80 62.70
CA GLY A 189 20.31 22.98 64.13
C GLY A 189 20.24 21.60 64.75
N GLN A 190 21.31 21.24 65.46
CA GLN A 190 21.51 20.03 66.26
C GLN A 190 20.27 19.11 66.33
N GLY A 191 20.14 18.21 65.35
CA GLY A 191 19.13 17.15 65.41
C GLY A 191 19.42 16.26 66.62
N PRO A 192 18.39 15.57 67.15
CA PRO A 192 18.56 14.67 68.29
C PRO A 192 19.68 13.66 67.99
N THR A 193 20.55 13.46 68.98
CA THR A 193 21.67 12.53 68.88
C THR A 193 21.18 11.11 68.55
N PRO A 194 21.99 10.26 67.92
CA PRO A 194 21.62 8.87 67.65
C PRO A 194 21.10 8.12 68.89
N GLU A 195 21.63 8.43 70.08
CA GLU A 195 21.15 7.90 71.36
C GLU A 195 19.75 8.39 71.75
N GLU A 196 19.41 9.66 71.47
CA GLU A 196 18.08 10.21 71.70
C GLU A 196 17.05 9.66 70.71
N ILE A 197 17.44 9.46 69.45
CA ILE A 197 16.60 8.79 68.45
C ILE A 197 16.35 7.34 68.88
N GLY A 198 17.40 6.63 69.32
CA GLY A 198 17.28 5.27 69.84
C GLY A 198 16.34 5.18 71.06
N ARG A 199 16.45 6.15 71.99
CA ARG A 199 15.56 6.24 73.15
C ARG A 199 14.10 6.50 72.74
N GLN A 200 13.85 7.44 71.83
CA GLN A 200 12.50 7.73 71.35
C GLN A 200 11.86 6.52 70.64
N ILE A 201 12.64 5.77 69.85
CA ILE A 201 12.14 4.56 69.18
C ILE A 201 11.83 3.46 70.21
N ALA A 202 12.71 3.26 71.20
CA ALA A 202 12.50 2.29 72.26
C ALA A 202 11.26 2.63 73.11
N GLU A 203 11.05 3.91 73.42
CA GLU A 203 9.93 4.39 74.21
C GLU A 203 8.61 4.30 73.43
N ALA A 204 8.62 4.60 72.12
CA ALA A 204 7.48 4.39 71.24
C ALA A 204 7.11 2.91 71.09
N ARG A 205 8.12 2.03 71.05
CA ARG A 205 7.91 0.57 71.01
C ARG A 205 7.34 0.07 72.33
N ASN A 206 7.88 0.53 73.46
CA ASN A 206 7.40 0.15 74.79
C ASN A 206 5.96 0.65 75.04
N ARG A 207 5.64 1.86 74.56
CA ARG A 207 4.26 2.40 74.57
C ARG A 207 3.30 1.58 73.71
N ARG A 208 3.79 0.99 72.62
CA ARG A 208 3.03 0.08 71.74
C ARG A 208 2.99 -1.37 72.25
N SER A 209 3.84 -1.73 73.22
CA SER A 209 3.94 -3.07 73.82
C SER A 209 3.16 -3.23 75.13
N GLN A 210 2.35 -2.25 75.56
CA GLN A 210 1.35 -2.47 76.60
C GLN A 210 0.33 -3.51 76.11
N PRO A 211 0.11 -4.63 76.84
CA PRO A 211 -0.70 -5.74 76.36
C PRO A 211 -2.18 -5.40 76.53
N THR A 212 -2.83 -4.90 75.48
CA THR A 212 -4.29 -5.04 75.39
C THR A 212 -4.57 -6.50 75.05
N ALA A 213 -5.04 -7.24 76.05
CA ALA A 213 -5.47 -8.61 75.96
C ALA A 213 -6.64 -8.75 74.95
N ALA A 214 -6.32 -9.03 73.70
CA ALA A 214 -7.17 -9.74 72.74
C ALA A 214 -6.33 -10.04 71.50
N GLY A 215 -6.13 -11.32 71.20
CA GLY A 215 -5.38 -11.77 70.03
C GLY A 215 -5.97 -11.20 68.74
N PHE A 216 -5.20 -10.34 68.07
CA PHE A 216 -5.54 -9.85 66.74
C PHE A 216 -5.22 -10.94 65.72
N ASN A 217 -6.26 -11.64 65.24
CA ASN A 217 -6.15 -12.60 64.13
C ASN A 217 -6.56 -11.88 62.83
N PRO A 218 -5.63 -11.57 61.91
CA PRO A 218 -5.89 -10.75 60.73
C PRO A 218 -6.68 -11.45 59.61
N TRP A 219 -7.03 -12.72 59.77
CA TRP A 219 -7.73 -13.53 58.75
C TRP A 219 -9.10 -14.05 59.17
N SER A 220 -9.62 -13.67 60.35
CA SER A 220 -10.94 -14.13 60.82
C SER A 220 -12.10 -13.19 60.46
N GLN A 221 -11.94 -12.30 59.46
CA GLN A 221 -12.92 -11.28 59.08
C GLN A 221 -13.54 -11.48 57.69
N GLN A 222 -13.74 -12.73 57.28
CA GLN A 222 -14.61 -13.08 56.15
C GLN A 222 -15.60 -14.14 56.61
N GLY A 223 -16.70 -13.71 57.23
CA GLY A 223 -17.76 -14.64 57.60
C GLY A 223 -18.69 -14.23 58.73
N THR A 224 -19.19 -12.99 58.76
CA THR A 224 -20.45 -12.72 59.46
C THR A 224 -21.29 -11.76 58.63
N ALA A 225 -22.27 -12.34 57.93
CA ALA A 225 -23.38 -11.60 57.34
C ALA A 225 -24.15 -10.84 58.45
N PRO A 226 -24.68 -9.63 58.19
CA PRO A 226 -25.60 -9.01 59.13
C PRO A 226 -26.90 -9.81 59.18
N ALA A 227 -27.30 -10.20 60.38
CA ALA A 227 -28.60 -10.74 60.71
C ALA A 227 -29.69 -9.65 60.52
N ASN A 228 -30.08 -9.41 59.27
CA ASN A 228 -31.41 -8.93 58.91
C ASN A 228 -31.68 -9.21 57.42
N ALA A 229 -31.99 -10.47 57.11
CA ALA A 229 -32.58 -10.86 55.83
C ALA A 229 -33.52 -12.05 56.07
N GLY A 230 -34.41 -11.90 57.04
CA GLY A 230 -35.62 -12.69 57.05
C GLY A 230 -36.49 -12.23 55.88
N ASN A 231 -36.64 -13.10 54.88
CA ASN A 231 -37.78 -13.16 53.97
C ASN A 231 -37.73 -12.44 52.59
N THR A 232 -36.65 -12.59 51.81
CA THR A 232 -36.64 -12.11 50.40
C THR A 232 -36.41 -13.17 49.32
N LEU A 233 -36.16 -14.44 49.67
CA LEU A 233 -36.09 -15.53 48.68
C LEU A 233 -37.40 -16.29 48.46
N GLN A 234 -38.40 -16.11 49.35
CA GLN A 234 -39.77 -16.54 49.06
C GLN A 234 -40.52 -15.52 48.17
N GLN A 235 -40.15 -14.24 48.27
CA GLN A 235 -40.76 -13.16 47.46
C GLN A 235 -40.32 -13.17 45.98
N LEU A 236 -39.13 -13.71 45.67
CA LEU A 236 -38.67 -13.80 44.27
C LEU A 236 -39.15 -15.07 43.55
N VAL A 237 -39.53 -16.13 44.28
CA VAL A 237 -40.13 -17.34 43.67
C VAL A 237 -41.63 -17.15 43.42
N ASP A 238 -42.34 -16.38 44.25
CA ASP A 238 -43.75 -16.05 43.99
C ASP A 238 -43.94 -15.01 42.86
N LEU A 239 -42.91 -14.22 42.53
CA LEU A 239 -42.97 -13.28 41.40
C LEU A 239 -42.73 -13.94 40.03
N LEU A 240 -42.21 -15.18 39.99
CA LEU A 240 -42.00 -15.92 38.74
C LEU A 240 -43.06 -16.98 38.46
N LYS A 241 -43.96 -17.28 39.41
CA LYS A 241 -45.08 -18.23 39.24
C LYS A 241 -46.46 -17.55 39.16
N GLY A 242 -46.53 -16.22 39.23
CA GLY A 242 -47.78 -15.45 39.32
C GLY A 242 -48.14 -14.57 38.12
N GLY A 243 -47.59 -14.82 36.92
CA GLY A 243 -47.96 -14.08 35.70
C GLY A 243 -48.95 -14.84 34.81
N ARG A 244 -50.25 -14.71 35.10
CA ARG A 244 -51.32 -14.75 34.10
C ARG A 244 -51.79 -13.32 33.87
#